data_AF-A0A150FVK6-F1
#
_entry.id   AF-A0A150FVK6-F1
#
_cell.length_a   1.000
_cell.length_b   1.000
_cell.length_c   1.000
_cell.angle_alpha   90.00
_cell.angle_beta   90.00
_cell.angle_gamma   90.00
#
_symmetry.space_group_name_H-M   'P 1'
#
loop_
_entity.id
_entity.type
_entity.pdbx_description
1 polymer ?
#
loop_
_entity_poly.entity_id
_entity_poly.type
_entity_poly.pdbx_seq_one_letter_code
_entity_poly.pdbx_strand_id
1 'polypeptide(L)'
;MGARLIFHCLLELSRCGARGLVESAVLLGTPVSANEGRWRQARAAVSGRLVNAFSSNDWVLGVVFRAHSRSSLAGRPAGTSPVAVGGVENTNLSALIAGHTQYLERLDEVLSALNLQAGH
;
A
#
# COMPACT_ATOMS: atom_id res chain seq x y z
N MET A 1 3.28 -9.61 -3.01
CA MET A 1 4.25 -10.01 -1.96
C MET A 1 5.18 -8.86 -1.56
N GLY A 2 5.81 -8.15 -2.49
CA GLY A 2 6.75 -7.05 -2.18
C GLY A 2 6.18 -5.94 -1.28
N ALA A 3 4.98 -5.44 -1.56
CA ALA A 3 4.36 -4.38 -0.74
C ALA A 3 4.17 -4.78 0.74
N ARG A 4 3.89 -6.06 1.02
CA ARG A 4 3.82 -6.59 2.40
C ARG A 4 5.19 -6.56 3.07
N LEU A 5 6.24 -6.95 2.36
CA LEU A 5 7.62 -6.92 2.88
C LEU A 5 8.06 -5.50 3.22
N ILE A 6 7.84 -4.54 2.30
CA ILE A 6 8.16 -3.13 2.54
C ILE A 6 7.37 -2.58 3.72
N PHE A 7 6.07 -2.88 3.81
CA PHE A 7 5.25 -2.43 4.95
C PHE A 7 5.81 -2.94 6.29
N HIS A 8 6.20 -4.22 6.36
CA HIS A 8 6.80 -4.78 7.58
C HIS A 8 8.18 -4.17 7.88
N CYS A 9 8.98 -3.86 6.86
CA CYS A 9 10.24 -3.13 7.02
C CYS A 9 10.01 -1.74 7.67
N LEU A 10 8.99 -0.99 7.22
CA LEU A 10 8.64 0.31 7.81
C LEU A 10 8.21 0.19 9.28
N LEU A 11 7.49 -0.87 9.64
CA LEU A 11 7.13 -1.14 11.04
C LEU A 11 8.37 -1.39 11.89
N GLU A 12 9.32 -2.17 11.40
CA GLU A 12 10.59 -2.45 12.09
C GLU A 12 11.46 -1.19 12.22
N LEU A 13 11.57 -0.38 11.18
CA LEU A 13 12.29 0.91 11.24
C LEU A 13 11.70 1.81 12.33
N SER A 14 10.37 1.95 12.37
CA SER A 14 9.71 2.70 13.42
C SER A 14 9.92 2.09 14.81
N ARG A 15 9.98 0.75 14.92
CA ARG A 15 10.23 0.04 16.19
C ARG A 15 11.64 0.28 16.72
N CYS A 16 12.62 0.38 15.83
CA CYS A 16 14.00 0.73 16.14
C CYS A 16 14.20 2.23 16.43
N GLY A 17 13.13 3.03 16.42
CA GLY A 17 13.20 4.48 16.67
C GLY A 17 13.65 5.30 15.46
N ALA A 18 13.87 4.68 14.30
CA ALA A 18 14.20 5.37 13.06
C ALA A 18 12.95 6.08 12.50
N ARG A 19 12.82 7.37 12.80
CA ARG A 19 11.73 8.22 12.33
C ARG A 19 12.16 9.04 11.13
N GLY A 20 11.30 9.09 10.11
CA GLY A 20 11.54 9.90 8.91
C GLY A 20 12.74 9.48 8.05
N LEU A 21 13.25 8.26 8.22
CA LEU A 21 14.43 7.76 7.51
C LEU A 21 14.14 7.52 6.02
N VAL A 22 12.91 7.14 5.70
CA VAL A 22 12.47 6.91 4.32
C VAL A 22 11.81 8.19 3.80
N GLU A 23 12.30 8.72 2.69
CA GLU A 23 11.70 9.92 2.08
C GLU A 23 10.26 9.65 1.62
N SER A 24 10.04 8.71 0.71
CA SER A 24 8.71 8.39 0.21
C SER A 24 8.55 6.89 -0.01
N ALA A 25 7.36 6.36 0.25
CA ALA A 25 7.02 4.95 0.04
C ALA A 25 5.64 4.83 -0.60
N VAL A 26 5.57 4.08 -1.69
CA VAL A 26 4.33 3.78 -2.40
C VAL A 26 4.06 2.30 -2.36
N LEU A 27 2.90 1.94 -1.82
CA LEU A 27 2.49 0.57 -1.63
C LEU A 27 1.32 0.26 -2.57
N LEU A 28 1.62 -0.50 -3.63
CA LEU A 28 0.64 -0.96 -4.61
C LEU A 28 0.02 -2.28 -4.17
N GLY A 29 -1.30 -2.39 -4.16
CA GLY A 29 -1.99 -3.67 -3.96
C GLY A 29 -1.55 -4.38 -2.68
N THR A 30 -1.53 -3.67 -1.56
CA THR A 30 -0.91 -4.18 -0.33
C THR A 30 -1.79 -5.21 0.38
N PRO A 31 -1.39 -6.50 0.50
CA PRO A 31 -2.19 -7.52 1.19
C PRO A 31 -1.92 -7.47 2.70
N VAL A 32 -2.13 -6.31 3.31
CA VAL A 32 -2.02 -6.08 4.77
C VAL A 32 -3.33 -5.53 5.30
N SER A 33 -3.58 -5.71 6.59
CA SER A 33 -4.75 -5.12 7.24
C SER A 33 -4.71 -3.59 7.16
N ALA A 34 -5.88 -2.97 6.95
CA ALA A 34 -6.07 -1.51 7.04
C ALA A 34 -6.07 -0.96 8.48
N ASN A 35 -5.51 -1.72 9.44
CA ASN A 35 -5.43 -1.32 10.85
C ASN A 35 -4.68 0.01 11.02
N GLU A 36 -5.37 1.04 11.47
CA GLU A 36 -4.82 2.40 11.60
C GLU A 36 -3.58 2.48 12.49
N GLY A 37 -3.50 1.69 13.56
CA GLY A 37 -2.36 1.69 14.47
C GLY A 37 -1.06 1.29 13.76
N ARG A 38 -1.12 0.24 12.94
CA ARG A 38 0.03 -0.21 12.14
C ARG A 38 0.40 0.81 11.06
N TRP A 39 -0.58 1.45 10.45
CA TRP A 39 -0.33 2.48 9.43
C TRP A 39 0.22 3.77 10.04
N ARG A 40 -0.19 4.17 11.25
CA ARG A 40 0.45 5.27 12.00
C ARG A 40 1.90 4.96 12.33
N GLN A 41 2.20 3.73 12.73
CA GLN A 41 3.57 3.29 12.99
C GLN A 41 4.41 3.32 11.70
N ALA A 42 3.90 2.77 10.60
CA ALA A 42 4.58 2.84 9.31
C ALA A 42 4.78 4.30 8.84
N ARG A 43 3.79 5.17 9.08
CA ARG A 43 3.87 6.61 8.77
C ARG A 43 4.99 7.31 9.54
N ALA A 44 5.27 6.93 10.79
CA ALA A 44 6.36 7.52 11.57
C ALA A 44 7.76 7.25 10.98
N ALA A 45 7.93 6.16 10.22
CA ALA A 45 9.20 5.84 9.56
C ALA A 45 9.43 6.62 8.27
N VAL A 46 8.39 7.24 7.70
CA VAL A 46 8.43 7.95 6.42
C VAL A 46 8.34 9.46 6.65
N SER A 47 9.24 10.26 6.08
CA SER A 47 9.25 11.73 6.24
C SER A 47 8.36 12.43 5.22
N GLY A 48 8.43 12.03 3.96
CA GLY A 48 7.61 12.51 2.84
C GLY A 48 6.36 11.65 2.62
N ARG A 49 6.11 11.22 1.38
CA ARG A 49 4.82 10.65 0.98
C ARG A 49 4.70 9.17 1.36
N LEU A 50 3.64 8.79 2.06
CA LEU A 50 3.26 7.39 2.25
C LEU A 50 1.95 7.13 1.50
N VAL A 51 2.03 6.45 0.36
CA VAL A 51 0.88 6.24 -0.53
C VAL A 51 0.39 4.80 -0.45
N ASN A 52 -0.89 4.63 -0.16
CA ASN A 52 -1.65 3.40 -0.33
C ASN A 52 -2.40 3.44 -1.67
N ALA A 53 -1.86 2.75 -2.67
CA ALA A 53 -2.52 2.60 -3.95
C ALA A 53 -3.35 1.30 -3.94
N PHE A 54 -4.67 1.43 -3.97
CA PHE A 54 -5.60 0.33 -3.82
C PHE A 54 -6.45 0.15 -5.08
N SER A 55 -6.88 -1.08 -5.34
CA SER A 55 -7.91 -1.36 -6.33
C SER A 55 -8.99 -2.26 -5.71
N SER A 56 -10.22 -1.78 -5.71
CA SER A 56 -11.42 -2.54 -5.37
C SER A 56 -11.73 -3.67 -6.36
N ASN A 57 -11.14 -3.65 -7.58
CA ASN A 57 -11.33 -4.66 -8.62
C ASN A 57 -10.28 -5.79 -8.58
N ASP A 58 -9.24 -5.66 -7.76
CA ASP A 58 -8.21 -6.70 -7.64
C ASP A 58 -8.69 -7.84 -6.73
N TRP A 59 -9.41 -8.79 -7.34
CA TRP A 59 -9.90 -9.99 -6.67
C TRP A 59 -8.78 -10.94 -6.22
N VAL A 60 -7.64 -10.94 -6.92
CA VAL A 60 -6.44 -11.75 -6.55
C VAL A 60 -5.90 -11.29 -5.21
N LEU A 61 -5.92 -9.98 -4.94
CA LEU A 61 -5.52 -9.45 -3.65
C LEU A 61 -6.40 -9.97 -2.50
N GLY A 62 -7.71 -10.04 -2.73
CA GLY A 62 -8.65 -10.62 -1.79
C GLY A 62 -8.37 -12.10 -1.54
N VAL A 63 -8.06 -12.88 -2.58
CA VAL A 63 -7.72 -14.31 -2.47
C VAL A 63 -6.41 -14.50 -1.71
N VAL A 64 -5.34 -13.77 -2.05
CA VAL A 64 -4.03 -13.85 -1.39
C VAL A 64 -4.09 -13.41 0.07
N PHE A 65 -4.84 -12.33 0.36
CA PHE A 65 -5.04 -11.86 1.74
C PHE A 65 -5.75 -12.90 2.59
N ARG A 66 -6.81 -13.54 2.06
CA ARG A 66 -7.54 -14.62 2.73
C ARG A 66 -6.71 -15.90 2.89
N ALA A 67 -5.90 -16.26 1.90
CA ALA A 67 -5.07 -17.47 1.93
C ALA A 67 -3.91 -17.38 2.93
N HIS A 68 -3.32 -16.19 3.13
CA HIS A 68 -2.15 -16.00 3.99
C HIS A 68 -2.43 -15.36 5.36
N SER A 69 -3.65 -14.89 5.62
CA SER A 69 -4.04 -14.37 6.94
C SER A 69 -5.00 -15.33 7.64
N ARG A 70 -4.48 -16.21 8.50
CA ARG A 70 -5.30 -17.08 9.37
C ARG A 70 -6.11 -16.32 10.45
N SER A 71 -6.03 -14.99 10.49
CA SER A 71 -6.58 -14.12 11.55
C SER A 71 -7.46 -12.98 11.03
N SER A 72 -7.87 -12.97 9.75
CA SER A 72 -8.65 -11.83 9.21
C SER A 72 -9.79 -12.25 8.30
N LEU A 73 -10.79 -12.90 8.90
CA LEU A 73 -12.14 -13.04 8.33
C LEU A 73 -12.99 -11.76 8.51
N ALA A 74 -12.56 -10.81 9.36
CA ALA A 74 -13.34 -9.62 9.72
C ALA A 74 -12.74 -8.27 9.26
N GLY A 75 -11.57 -8.27 8.61
CA GLY A 75 -10.85 -7.04 8.23
C GLY A 75 -10.77 -6.82 6.72
N ARG A 76 -10.88 -5.57 6.27
CA ARG A 76 -10.67 -5.19 4.86
C ARG A 76 -9.16 -5.00 4.58
N PRO A 77 -8.60 -5.61 3.52
CA PRO A 77 -7.20 -5.39 3.17
C PRO A 77 -6.99 -3.97 2.63
N ALA A 78 -5.90 -3.34 3.04
CA ALA A 78 -5.53 -1.99 2.64
C ALA A 78 -5.34 -1.84 1.12
N GLY A 79 -4.99 -2.92 0.42
CA GLY A 79 -4.92 -2.91 -1.04
C GLY A 79 -6.28 -2.92 -1.77
N THR A 80 -7.40 -2.98 -1.05
CA THR A 80 -8.76 -2.93 -1.62
C THR A 80 -9.61 -1.78 -1.09
N SER A 81 -9.11 -1.02 -0.12
CA SER A 81 -9.85 0.03 0.58
C SER A 81 -8.90 1.09 1.11
N PRO A 82 -9.34 2.36 1.21
CA PRO A 82 -8.51 3.42 1.75
C PRO A 82 -8.20 3.21 3.24
N VAL A 83 -7.11 3.81 3.69
CA VAL A 83 -6.64 3.81 5.08
C VAL A 83 -6.85 5.20 5.67
N ALA A 84 -7.64 5.29 6.75
CA ALA A 84 -7.99 6.54 7.41
C ALA A 84 -6.90 7.00 8.41
N VAL A 85 -5.67 7.23 7.93
CA VAL A 85 -4.56 7.73 8.75
C VAL A 85 -4.03 9.04 8.18
N GLY A 86 -3.89 10.06 9.03
CA GLY A 86 -3.32 11.35 8.64
C GLY A 86 -1.90 11.20 8.09
N GLY A 87 -1.63 11.84 6.95
CA GLY A 87 -0.35 11.72 6.24
C GLY A 87 -0.20 10.47 5.38
N VAL A 88 -1.21 9.60 5.30
CA VAL A 88 -1.28 8.51 4.32
C VAL A 88 -2.15 8.96 3.14
N GLU A 89 -1.56 9.00 1.96
CA GLU A 89 -2.25 9.29 0.71
C GLU A 89 -2.95 8.02 0.21
N ASN A 90 -4.21 8.11 -0.20
CA ASN A 90 -4.95 6.97 -0.73
C ASN A 90 -5.26 7.22 -2.20
N THR A 91 -4.71 6.37 -3.09
CA THR A 91 -4.92 6.47 -4.53
C THR A 91 -5.76 5.30 -5.01
N ASN A 92 -6.92 5.57 -5.61
CA ASN A 92 -7.78 4.54 -6.17
C ASN A 92 -7.39 4.23 -7.62
N LEU A 93 -6.92 3.01 -7.87
CA LEU A 93 -6.51 2.54 -9.19
C LEU A 93 -7.59 1.66 -9.87
N SER A 94 -8.80 1.54 -9.32
CA SER A 94 -9.83 0.66 -9.87
C SER A 94 -10.30 1.01 -11.28
N ALA A 95 -10.23 2.28 -11.65
CA ALA A 95 -10.53 2.71 -13.03
C ALA A 95 -9.43 2.29 -14.03
N LEU A 96 -8.18 2.17 -13.57
CA LEU A 96 -7.02 1.84 -14.40
C LEU A 96 -6.74 0.34 -14.44
N ILE A 97 -7.13 -0.38 -13.39
CA ILE A 97 -6.76 -1.77 -13.16
C ILE A 97 -8.03 -2.60 -12.95
N ALA A 98 -8.44 -3.27 -14.04
CA ALA A 98 -9.53 -4.24 -14.04
C ALA A 98 -9.08 -5.64 -13.58
N GLY A 99 -7.77 -5.94 -13.60
CA GLY A 99 -7.21 -7.21 -13.14
C GLY A 99 -5.73 -7.15 -12.74
N HIS A 100 -5.29 -8.10 -11.91
CA HIS A 100 -3.97 -8.10 -11.25
C HIS A 100 -2.76 -8.04 -12.21
N THR A 101 -2.87 -8.66 -13.40
CA THR A 101 -1.81 -8.63 -14.42
C THR A 101 -1.59 -7.24 -15.03
N GLN A 102 -2.59 -6.37 -14.96
CA GLN A 102 -2.53 -5.03 -15.56
C GLN A 102 -1.70 -4.03 -14.77
N TYR A 103 -1.30 -4.33 -13.54
CA TYR A 103 -0.35 -3.50 -12.79
C TYR A 103 1.00 -3.36 -13.53
N LEU A 104 1.46 -4.45 -14.16
CA LEU A 104 2.73 -4.46 -14.90
C LEU A 104 2.55 -3.92 -16.32
N GLU A 105 1.43 -4.27 -16.97
CA GLU A 105 1.13 -3.80 -18.34
C GLU A 105 0.87 -2.30 -18.41
N ARG A 106 0.31 -1.71 -17.34
CA ARG A 106 -0.03 -0.28 -17.24
C ARG A 106 0.83 0.45 -16.22
N LEU A 107 2.07 0.00 -16.02
CA LEU A 107 2.96 0.58 -15.02
C LEU A 107 3.13 2.09 -15.24
N ASP A 108 3.24 2.54 -16.49
CA ASP A 108 3.38 3.96 -16.83
C ASP A 108 2.15 4.80 -16.44
N GLU A 109 0.94 4.28 -16.69
CA GLU A 109 -0.31 4.93 -16.28
C GLU A 109 -0.44 4.97 -14.74
N VAL A 110 -0.02 3.90 -14.06
CA VAL A 110 -0.01 3.82 -12.60
C VAL A 110 0.99 4.82 -12.01
N LEU A 111 2.21 4.89 -12.54
CA LEU A 111 3.23 5.85 -12.12
C LEU A 111 2.78 7.29 -12.38
N SER A 112 2.12 7.55 -13.51
CA SER A 112 1.52 8.84 -13.82
C SER A 112 0.42 9.21 -12.83
N ALA A 113 -0.49 8.28 -12.52
CA ALA A 113 -1.54 8.49 -11.53
C ALA A 113 -1.01 8.78 -10.11
N LEU A 114 0.20 8.29 -9.81
CA LEU A 114 0.87 8.50 -8.52
C LEU A 114 1.78 9.73 -8.50
N ASN A 115 1.87 10.45 -9.63
CA ASN A 115 2.81 11.55 -9.86
C ASN A 115 4.27 11.14 -9.58
N LEU A 116 4.66 9.95 -10.06
CA LEU A 116 6.01 9.38 -9.88
C LEU A 116 6.84 9.39 -11.17
N GLN A 117 6.34 9.94 -12.27
CA GLN A 117 7.14 10.06 -13.48
C GLN A 117 8.29 11.04 -13.23
N ALA A 118 9.52 10.57 -13.46
CA ALA A 118 10.68 11.43 -13.52
C ALA A 118 10.45 12.45 -14.64
N GLY A 119 10.60 13.74 -14.33
CA GLY A 119 10.60 14.77 -15.36
C GLY A 119 11.78 14.53 -16.32
N HIS A 120 11.43 14.35 -17.60
CA HIS A 120 12.27 14.31 -18.81
C HIS A 120 13.38 13.26 -18.95
#